data_AF-A0A3N5HYI6-F1
#
_entry.id   AF-A0A3N5HYI6-F1
#
_cell.length_a   1.000
_cell.length_b   1.000
_cell.length_c   1.000
_cell.angle_alpha   90.00
_cell.angle_beta   90.00
_cell.angle_gamma   90.00
#
_symmetry.space_group_name_H-M   'P 1'
#
loop_
_entity.id
_entity.type
_entity.pdbx_description
1 polymer ?
#
loop_
_entity_poly.entity_id
_entity_poly.type
_entity_poly.pdbx_seq_one_letter_code
_entity_poly.pdbx_strand_id
1 'polypeptide(L)'
;MKCVCPSRPAVGYLLAALGVVGTLFTDRSQAVADESRFIDHSLLIAPEYPCTWPSYPFPRFQISRQRTIGPDSAYNVDVLLIDGNTGTQLDVPPHSVARPDLNREKSGPLGLAYTDKIAAWQFGGEACVVDIRELLDQSPNGISPLVQPAHVERFEQQHRQLRFGDVVLFRSDFSDRYYQPLPAGRRFIADILDRKAPGYPDPSPECMEFLATRKVMTLGTDSASMGPLPNLAEPTHYAGLKHGMIWTEGATNLGALPPTGGFYCLLAPKHKDGPYSEGRAFSIVGGDLPRRLIDACRNERAIDLSPALSPEFPVTSPGVRTGDHRQTYLKVDFLYSDYLDMWHHGHLMDSMSGTHLVPPAFALPPDSQAIPYAPEVRGWLEEYEARFGKRGISSLTTEQVPLDWTCGEARVIDVTSLIGTMKSQEWPASPEIRIDHVLTFEARHGQLNPGDVVIFQTGHTDKYFRAAPADAEMWQNPLTGKAEGWPAPGPETIHFLKGRGIRCVAT
;
A
#
# COMPACT_ATOMS: atom_id res chain seq x y z
N MET A 1 40.23 -72.31 -45.72
CA MET A 1 38.99 -72.01 -46.46
C MET A 1 37.79 -72.32 -45.55
N LYS A 2 36.93 -71.30 -45.32
CA LYS A 2 35.59 -71.29 -44.67
C LYS A 2 35.59 -71.64 -43.16
N CYS A 3 35.57 -70.70 -42.19
CA CYS A 3 34.50 -69.77 -41.73
C CYS A 3 33.18 -70.53 -41.42
N VAL A 4 32.52 -70.45 -40.26
CA VAL A 4 32.29 -69.32 -39.31
C VAL A 4 32.02 -69.82 -37.87
N CYS A 5 32.59 -69.07 -36.93
CA CYS A 5 32.34 -68.75 -35.50
C CYS A 5 31.29 -69.43 -34.59
N PRO A 6 31.55 -69.41 -33.25
CA PRO A 6 31.12 -70.45 -32.33
C PRO A 6 30.22 -69.98 -31.17
N SER A 7 29.79 -71.02 -30.45
CA SER A 7 28.85 -71.18 -29.36
C SER A 7 29.16 -70.49 -28.02
N ARG A 8 28.07 -70.11 -27.32
CA ARG A 8 28.01 -69.77 -25.90
C ARG A 8 28.17 -71.01 -24.99
N PRO A 9 28.76 -70.84 -23.79
CA PRO A 9 28.40 -71.66 -22.64
C PRO A 9 27.89 -70.83 -21.45
N ALA A 10 27.12 -71.50 -20.61
CA ALA A 10 26.51 -71.03 -19.38
C ALA A 10 27.45 -71.19 -18.18
N VAL A 11 27.45 -70.22 -17.25
CA VAL A 11 27.83 -70.26 -15.81
C VAL A 11 27.24 -68.95 -15.23
N GLY A 12 26.71 -68.77 -14.04
CA GLY A 12 26.65 -69.48 -12.76
C GLY A 12 26.42 -68.37 -11.71
N TYR A 13 25.60 -68.61 -10.70
CA TYR A 13 25.27 -67.63 -9.66
C TYR A 13 26.47 -67.32 -8.74
N LEU A 14 26.75 -66.04 -8.50
CA LEU A 14 27.49 -65.58 -7.33
C LEU A 14 26.83 -64.30 -6.77
N LEU A 15 26.48 -64.33 -5.48
CA LEU A 15 25.96 -63.20 -4.72
C LEU A 15 27.01 -62.10 -4.58
N ALA A 16 26.61 -60.85 -4.85
CA ALA A 16 27.31 -59.65 -4.41
C ALA A 16 26.33 -58.75 -3.66
N ALA A 17 26.66 -58.44 -2.41
CA ALA A 17 25.92 -57.51 -1.57
C ALA A 17 26.05 -56.07 -2.14
N LEU A 18 24.93 -55.45 -2.50
CA LEU A 18 24.86 -54.05 -2.84
C LEU A 18 24.48 -53.24 -1.60
N GLY A 19 25.42 -52.42 -1.14
CA GLY A 19 25.15 -51.38 -0.16
C GLY A 19 24.22 -50.32 -0.77
N VAL A 20 23.10 -50.07 -0.09
CA VAL A 20 22.18 -48.98 -0.44
C VAL A 20 22.84 -47.67 0.00
N VAL A 21 23.36 -46.92 -0.96
CA VAL A 21 23.64 -45.49 -0.79
C VAL A 21 22.29 -44.79 -0.84
N GLY A 22 21.71 -44.50 0.32
CA GLY A 22 20.53 -43.65 0.44
C GLY A 22 20.91 -42.22 0.06
N THR A 23 20.56 -41.81 -1.16
CA THR A 23 20.50 -40.41 -1.53
C THR A 23 19.39 -39.75 -0.72
N LEU A 24 19.78 -38.99 0.30
CA LEU A 24 18.90 -38.04 0.97
C LEU A 24 18.51 -36.96 -0.04
N PHE A 25 17.41 -37.17 -0.75
CA PHE A 25 16.65 -36.08 -1.33
C PHE A 25 15.98 -35.36 -0.16
N THR A 26 16.69 -34.40 0.43
CA THR A 26 16.04 -33.39 1.28
C THR A 26 15.06 -32.64 0.40
N ASP A 27 13.79 -32.78 0.73
CA ASP A 27 12.65 -32.23 0.03
C ASP A 27 12.73 -30.69 0.04
N ARG A 28 13.25 -30.10 -1.05
CA ARG A 28 13.26 -28.64 -1.24
C ARG A 28 11.85 -28.04 -1.23
N SER A 29 10.79 -28.85 -1.31
CA SER A 29 9.41 -28.37 -1.25
C SER A 29 8.96 -28.00 0.16
N GLN A 30 9.55 -28.58 1.21
CA GLN A 30 9.21 -28.27 2.61
C GLN A 30 9.88 -26.98 3.10
N ALA A 31 11.09 -26.66 2.61
CA ALA A 31 11.80 -25.44 3.01
C ALA A 31 11.16 -24.14 2.46
N VAL A 32 10.34 -24.23 1.41
CA VAL A 32 9.61 -23.08 0.84
C VAL A 32 8.34 -22.75 1.66
N ALA A 33 7.88 -23.66 2.53
CA ALA A 33 6.72 -23.41 3.39
C ALA A 33 7.04 -22.52 4.61
N ASP A 34 8.31 -22.36 4.96
CA ASP A 34 8.75 -21.64 6.16
C ASP A 34 8.96 -20.13 5.96
N GLU A 35 9.11 -19.65 4.73
CA GLU A 35 9.31 -18.22 4.46
C GLU A 35 8.00 -17.50 4.14
N SER A 36 7.84 -16.31 4.71
CA SER A 36 6.69 -15.45 4.42
C SER A 36 6.84 -14.78 3.06
N ARG A 37 5.76 -14.82 2.27
CA ARG A 37 5.67 -14.22 0.94
C ARG A 37 4.61 -13.13 0.91
N PHE A 38 4.95 -12.03 0.26
CA PHE A 38 4.05 -10.90 0.03
C PHE A 38 3.32 -11.05 -1.31
N ILE A 39 2.04 -10.70 -1.32
CA ILE A 39 1.18 -10.74 -2.52
C ILE A 39 0.52 -9.38 -2.64
N ASP A 40 0.77 -8.70 -3.75
CA ASP A 40 0.12 -7.43 -4.04
C ASP A 40 -1.30 -7.66 -4.57
N HIS A 41 -2.25 -6.97 -3.93
CA HIS A 41 -3.67 -7.02 -4.27
C HIS A 41 -4.17 -5.69 -4.83
N SER A 42 -3.26 -4.85 -5.34
CA SER A 42 -3.59 -3.52 -5.83
C SER A 42 -3.58 -3.41 -7.34
N LEU A 43 -4.55 -2.67 -7.88
CA LEU A 43 -4.64 -2.35 -9.29
C LEU A 43 -3.63 -1.27 -9.67
N LEU A 44 -3.06 -1.39 -10.87
CA LEU A 44 -2.15 -0.37 -11.40
C LEU A 44 -2.91 0.92 -11.72
N ILE A 45 -2.60 1.99 -10.98
CA ILE A 45 -3.11 3.33 -11.28
C ILE A 45 -2.22 3.97 -12.36
N ALA A 46 -2.77 4.13 -13.55
CA ALA A 46 -2.16 4.87 -14.65
C ALA A 46 -3.23 5.45 -15.59
N PRO A 47 -2.95 6.56 -16.32
CA PRO A 47 -3.94 7.18 -17.22
C PRO A 47 -4.50 6.26 -18.30
N GLU A 48 -3.76 5.22 -18.65
CA GLU A 48 -4.11 4.21 -19.66
C GLU A 48 -5.04 3.11 -19.12
N TYR A 49 -5.30 3.06 -17.81
CA TYR A 49 -6.13 2.04 -17.17
C TYR A 49 -7.49 2.60 -16.73
N PRO A 50 -8.53 1.75 -16.59
CA PRO A 50 -9.85 2.13 -16.08
C PRO A 50 -9.83 2.32 -14.56
N CYS A 51 -8.90 3.13 -14.05
CA CYS A 51 -8.66 3.32 -12.62
C CYS A 51 -9.63 4.30 -11.96
N THR A 52 -10.40 5.09 -12.71
CA THR A 52 -11.38 6.04 -12.16
C THR A 52 -12.79 5.67 -12.60
N TRP A 53 -13.78 6.01 -11.77
CA TRP A 53 -15.19 5.86 -12.14
C TRP A 53 -15.51 6.64 -13.43
N PRO A 54 -16.07 6.02 -14.48
CA PRO A 54 -16.12 6.62 -15.82
C PRO A 54 -17.33 7.53 -16.06
N SER A 55 -18.05 7.93 -15.00
CA SER A 55 -19.27 8.75 -15.11
C SER A 55 -19.04 10.16 -14.61
N TYR A 56 -19.72 11.14 -15.23
CA TYR A 56 -19.76 12.50 -14.69
C TYR A 56 -20.38 12.52 -13.27
N PRO A 57 -19.85 13.31 -12.31
CA PRO A 57 -18.77 14.30 -12.44
C PRO A 57 -17.36 13.83 -11.98
N PHE A 58 -17.11 12.53 -11.88
CA PHE A 58 -15.85 12.01 -11.34
C PHE A 58 -14.64 12.45 -12.19
N PRO A 59 -13.58 13.03 -11.58
CA PRO A 59 -12.38 13.42 -12.31
C PRO A 59 -11.58 12.19 -12.73
N ARG A 60 -10.93 12.27 -13.89
CA ARG A 60 -9.95 11.25 -14.30
C ARG A 60 -8.65 11.45 -13.55
N PHE A 61 -7.97 10.35 -13.22
CA PHE A 61 -6.62 10.36 -12.69
C PHE A 61 -5.68 11.07 -13.66
N GLN A 62 -4.81 11.93 -13.13
CA GLN A 62 -3.76 12.59 -13.89
C GLN A 62 -2.46 12.55 -13.11
N ILE A 63 -1.37 12.32 -13.83
CA ILE A 63 0.00 12.50 -13.33
C ILE A 63 0.73 13.48 -14.23
N SER A 64 1.26 14.55 -13.64
CA SER A 64 2.02 15.58 -14.34
C SER A 64 3.47 15.57 -13.83
N ARG A 65 4.41 15.27 -14.73
CA ARG A 65 5.84 15.31 -14.45
C ARG A 65 6.30 16.77 -14.45
N GLN A 66 6.41 17.37 -13.28
CA GLN A 66 6.82 18.78 -13.16
C GLN A 66 8.32 18.95 -13.34
N ARG A 67 9.13 18.01 -12.85
CA ARG A 67 10.58 18.01 -13.03
C ARG A 67 11.10 16.62 -13.23
N THR A 68 12.15 16.52 -14.04
CA THR A 68 12.88 15.28 -14.25
C THR A 68 14.36 15.48 -13.93
N ILE A 69 15.06 14.37 -13.70
CA ILE A 69 16.50 14.36 -13.45
C ILE A 69 17.23 15.03 -14.63
N GLY A 70 17.93 16.15 -14.37
CA GLY A 70 18.51 16.97 -15.43
C GLY A 70 19.12 18.29 -14.93
N PRO A 71 19.27 19.28 -15.83
CA PRO A 71 19.74 20.62 -15.47
C PRO A 71 18.92 21.28 -14.38
N ASP A 72 17.60 21.07 -14.38
CA ASP A 72 16.65 21.77 -13.51
C ASP A 72 16.41 21.07 -12.16
N SER A 73 16.75 19.77 -12.05
CA SER A 73 16.50 18.99 -10.84
C SER A 73 17.42 17.78 -10.71
N ALA A 74 17.84 17.49 -9.47
CA ALA A 74 18.59 16.27 -9.15
C ALA A 74 17.69 15.02 -9.05
N TYR A 75 16.37 15.21 -8.98
CA TYR A 75 15.36 14.17 -8.75
C TYR A 75 14.06 14.46 -9.53
N ASN A 76 13.23 13.43 -9.71
CA ASN A 76 11.91 13.54 -10.33
C ASN A 76 10.89 14.16 -9.37
N VAL A 77 9.94 14.92 -9.93
CA VAL A 77 8.87 15.59 -9.19
C VAL A 77 7.58 15.43 -9.96
N ASP A 78 6.63 14.73 -9.36
CA ASP A 78 5.32 14.45 -9.97
C ASP A 78 4.19 15.06 -9.14
N VAL A 79 3.17 15.53 -9.85
CA VAL A 79 1.91 16.02 -9.30
C VAL A 79 0.79 15.09 -9.72
N LEU A 80 -0.08 14.75 -8.77
CA LEU A 80 -1.22 13.87 -8.96
C LEU A 80 -2.51 14.66 -8.82
N LEU A 81 -3.45 14.47 -9.76
CA LEU A 81 -4.88 14.64 -9.50
C LEU A 81 -5.45 13.25 -9.29
N ILE A 82 -5.84 12.94 -8.07
CA ILE A 82 -6.31 11.61 -7.67
C ILE A 82 -7.54 11.71 -6.79
N ASP A 83 -8.53 10.86 -7.05
CA ASP A 83 -9.72 10.71 -6.21
C ASP A 83 -9.56 9.50 -5.30
N GLY A 84 -10.22 9.53 -4.14
CA GLY A 84 -10.18 8.39 -3.22
C GLY A 84 -10.86 7.13 -3.80
N ASN A 85 -11.72 7.25 -4.81
CA ASN A 85 -12.24 6.10 -5.55
C ASN A 85 -11.37 5.74 -6.79
N THR A 86 -10.04 5.87 -6.69
CA THR A 86 -9.10 5.52 -7.77
C THR A 86 -8.45 4.16 -7.54
N GLY A 87 -8.69 3.20 -8.44
CA GLY A 87 -8.04 1.90 -8.45
C GLY A 87 -8.49 1.01 -7.30
N THR A 88 -7.54 0.53 -6.49
CA THR A 88 -7.85 -0.17 -5.24
C THR A 88 -8.10 0.85 -4.15
N GLN A 89 -9.28 0.78 -3.53
CA GLN A 89 -9.80 1.87 -2.69
C GLN A 89 -10.40 1.35 -1.39
N LEU A 90 -10.44 2.23 -0.40
CA LEU A 90 -10.96 2.06 0.94
C LEU A 90 -12.27 2.84 1.06
N ASP A 91 -13.35 2.17 1.47
CA ASP A 91 -14.53 2.86 2.00
C ASP A 91 -14.62 2.72 3.52
N VAL A 92 -15.06 3.80 4.16
CA VAL A 92 -15.27 3.90 5.61
C VAL A 92 -16.69 4.38 5.91
N PRO A 93 -17.20 4.28 7.14
CA PRO A 93 -18.62 4.49 7.41
C PRO A 93 -19.23 5.80 6.90
N PRO A 94 -18.56 6.97 6.96
CA PRO A 94 -19.07 8.22 6.38
C PRO A 94 -19.36 8.19 4.87
N HIS A 95 -18.93 7.16 4.13
CA HIS A 95 -19.33 6.94 2.74
C HIS A 95 -20.85 6.72 2.58
N SER A 96 -21.55 6.22 3.59
CA SER A 96 -23.03 6.08 3.54
C SER A 96 -23.75 6.29 4.88
N VAL A 97 -23.00 6.46 5.98
CA VAL A 97 -23.56 6.82 7.28
C VAL A 97 -23.48 8.33 7.43
N ALA A 98 -24.63 8.98 7.62
CA ALA A 98 -24.70 10.42 7.80
C ALA A 98 -24.19 10.84 9.19
N ARG A 99 -23.64 12.05 9.28
CA ARG A 99 -23.21 12.62 10.57
C ARG A 99 -24.40 12.73 11.54
N PRO A 100 -24.16 12.58 12.85
CA PRO A 100 -25.24 12.54 13.84
C PRO A 100 -26.02 13.85 13.95
N ASP A 101 -25.39 14.99 13.68
CA ASP A 101 -26.01 16.33 13.74
C ASP A 101 -27.05 16.58 12.63
N LEU A 102 -27.01 15.80 11.54
CA LEU A 102 -27.96 15.93 10.43
C LEU A 102 -29.34 15.38 10.77
N ASN A 103 -29.47 14.53 11.80
CA ASN A 103 -30.74 13.96 12.27
C ASN A 103 -31.58 13.30 11.13
N ARG A 104 -30.90 12.64 10.19
CA ARG A 104 -31.50 11.86 9.10
C ARG A 104 -31.64 10.39 9.49
N GLU A 105 -32.42 9.62 8.72
CA GLU A 105 -32.67 8.19 8.98
C GLU A 105 -31.40 7.35 9.21
N LYS A 106 -30.35 7.62 8.43
CA LYS A 106 -29.05 6.91 8.46
C LYS A 106 -27.98 7.69 9.22
N SER A 107 -28.39 8.65 10.07
CA SER A 107 -27.46 9.39 10.91
C SER A 107 -27.03 8.56 12.12
N GLY A 108 -25.74 8.59 12.45
CA GLY A 108 -25.21 7.86 13.60
C GLY A 108 -23.78 8.27 13.95
N PRO A 109 -23.24 7.83 15.10
CA PRO A 109 -21.88 8.20 15.53
C PRO A 109 -20.80 7.78 14.53
N LEU A 110 -21.02 6.70 13.79
CA LEU A 110 -20.11 6.24 12.74
C LEU A 110 -20.05 7.19 11.52
N GLY A 111 -20.98 8.14 11.38
CA GLY A 111 -20.87 9.20 10.38
C GLY A 111 -19.69 10.15 10.61
N LEU A 112 -18.94 9.99 11.72
CA LEU A 112 -17.69 10.70 12.01
C LEU A 112 -16.45 9.80 11.93
N ALA A 113 -16.60 8.54 11.53
CA ALA A 113 -15.52 7.55 11.43
C ALA A 113 -14.80 7.65 10.07
N TYR A 114 -14.27 8.84 9.77
CA TYR A 114 -13.51 9.11 8.53
C TYR A 114 -12.20 8.33 8.47
N THR A 115 -11.55 8.28 7.31
CA THR A 115 -10.31 7.54 7.08
C THR A 115 -9.21 7.90 8.07
N ASP A 116 -9.13 9.17 8.51
CA ASP A 116 -8.17 9.63 9.52
C ASP A 116 -8.54 9.28 10.98
N LYS A 117 -9.73 8.69 11.20
CA LYS A 117 -10.28 8.30 12.51
C LYS A 117 -10.42 6.79 12.69
N ILE A 118 -10.42 6.01 11.61
CA ILE A 118 -10.46 4.54 11.70
C ILE A 118 -9.27 4.04 12.51
N ALA A 119 -9.54 3.10 13.42
CA ALA A 119 -8.50 2.52 14.25
C ALA A 119 -7.57 1.67 13.40
N ALA A 120 -6.26 1.87 13.55
CA ALA A 120 -5.23 1.27 12.70
C ALA A 120 -5.32 -0.27 12.60
N TRP A 121 -5.77 -0.94 13.66
CA TRP A 121 -5.89 -2.40 13.69
C TRP A 121 -6.93 -2.93 12.71
N GLN A 122 -7.91 -2.12 12.32
CA GLN A 122 -9.02 -2.51 11.46
C GLN A 122 -8.61 -2.61 9.99
N PHE A 123 -7.51 -1.98 9.59
CA PHE A 123 -6.99 -2.04 8.22
C PHE A 123 -6.47 -3.42 7.80
N GLY A 124 -6.40 -4.39 8.71
CA GLY A 124 -5.99 -5.75 8.37
C GLY A 124 -6.49 -6.83 9.33
N GLY A 125 -6.22 -8.08 8.97
CA GLY A 125 -6.66 -9.25 9.73
C GLY A 125 -6.43 -10.56 8.97
N GLU A 126 -7.10 -11.63 9.40
CA GLU A 126 -6.99 -12.94 8.76
C GLU A 126 -7.82 -12.99 7.48
N ALA A 127 -7.16 -13.13 6.33
CA ALA A 127 -7.81 -13.32 5.04
C ALA A 127 -8.69 -14.57 5.05
N CYS A 128 -9.99 -14.39 4.81
CA CYS A 128 -10.99 -15.45 4.64
C CYS A 128 -11.56 -15.33 3.23
N VAL A 129 -11.07 -16.17 2.31
CA VAL A 129 -11.38 -16.06 0.88
C VAL A 129 -12.66 -16.83 0.56
N VAL A 130 -13.75 -16.10 0.38
CA VAL A 130 -15.04 -16.66 -0.06
C VAL A 130 -15.03 -16.73 -1.59
N ASP A 131 -14.80 -17.93 -2.12
CA ASP A 131 -14.84 -18.19 -3.56
C ASP A 131 -16.28 -18.09 -4.07
N ILE A 132 -16.50 -17.17 -5.01
CA ILE A 132 -17.78 -16.85 -5.66
C ILE A 132 -17.65 -16.82 -7.18
N ARG A 133 -16.59 -17.43 -7.74
CA ARG A 133 -16.33 -17.40 -9.19
C ARG A 133 -17.45 -17.99 -10.02
N GLU A 134 -18.29 -18.84 -9.43
CA GLU A 134 -19.49 -19.34 -10.09
C GLU A 134 -20.50 -18.25 -10.44
N LEU A 135 -20.43 -17.07 -9.82
CA LEU A 135 -21.33 -15.94 -10.10
C LEU A 135 -20.84 -15.08 -11.27
N LEU A 136 -19.56 -15.17 -11.65
CA LEU A 136 -18.97 -14.32 -12.68
C LEU A 136 -19.72 -14.46 -14.02
N ASP A 137 -20.15 -13.32 -14.58
CA ASP A 137 -20.93 -13.22 -15.82
C ASP A 137 -22.28 -13.96 -15.83
N GLN A 138 -22.82 -14.39 -14.68
CA GLN A 138 -24.07 -15.17 -14.61
C GLN A 138 -25.36 -14.34 -14.54
N SER A 139 -25.31 -13.05 -14.89
CA SER A 139 -26.45 -12.13 -14.86
C SER A 139 -26.66 -11.45 -16.22
N PRO A 140 -27.86 -10.89 -16.48
CA PRO A 140 -28.07 -10.05 -17.65
C PRO A 140 -27.16 -8.80 -17.63
N ASN A 141 -26.95 -8.21 -18.80
CA ASN A 141 -26.14 -7.00 -18.92
C ASN A 141 -26.65 -5.85 -18.03
N GLY A 142 -25.73 -5.17 -17.34
CA GLY A 142 -26.02 -4.08 -16.42
C GLY A 142 -26.59 -4.49 -15.06
N ILE A 143 -26.67 -5.80 -14.77
CA ILE A 143 -27.15 -6.34 -13.49
C ILE A 143 -26.02 -7.11 -12.83
N SER A 144 -25.78 -6.88 -11.54
CA SER A 144 -24.79 -7.63 -10.76
C SER A 144 -25.38 -8.94 -10.22
N PRO A 145 -24.67 -10.07 -10.32
CA PRO A 145 -25.02 -11.27 -9.58
C PRO A 145 -24.73 -11.05 -8.09
N LEU A 146 -25.55 -11.61 -7.21
CA LEU A 146 -25.53 -11.28 -5.78
C LEU A 146 -24.90 -12.38 -4.94
N VAL A 147 -23.90 -12.02 -4.13
CA VAL A 147 -23.38 -12.88 -3.07
C VAL A 147 -24.36 -12.87 -1.91
N GLN A 148 -25.03 -13.99 -1.71
CA GLN A 148 -25.96 -14.28 -0.62
C GLN A 148 -25.27 -14.85 0.63
N PRO A 149 -25.90 -14.78 1.82
CA PRO A 149 -25.40 -15.43 3.05
C PRO A 149 -24.99 -16.90 2.87
N ALA A 150 -25.70 -17.64 2.02
CA ALA A 150 -25.39 -19.05 1.73
C ALA A 150 -23.98 -19.30 1.18
N HIS A 151 -23.38 -18.34 0.45
CA HIS A 151 -22.00 -18.46 -0.03
C HIS A 151 -21.00 -18.35 1.13
N VAL A 152 -21.29 -17.48 2.10
CA VAL A 152 -20.50 -17.33 3.33
C VAL A 152 -20.67 -18.55 4.21
N GLU A 153 -21.89 -19.05 4.39
CA GLU A 153 -22.14 -20.29 5.16
C GLU A 153 -21.44 -21.50 4.53
N ARG A 154 -21.39 -21.58 3.21
CA ARG A 154 -20.60 -22.61 2.50
C ARG A 154 -19.12 -22.52 2.85
N PHE A 155 -18.55 -21.31 2.85
CA PHE A 155 -17.18 -21.10 3.31
C PHE A 155 -17.00 -21.53 4.77
N GLU A 156 -17.93 -21.15 5.65
CA GLU A 156 -17.88 -21.52 7.08
C GLU A 156 -17.93 -23.04 7.29
N GLN A 157 -18.72 -23.76 6.49
CA GLN A 157 -18.81 -25.22 6.52
C GLN A 157 -17.55 -25.92 6.02
N GLN A 158 -16.87 -25.35 5.02
CA GLN A 158 -15.65 -25.92 4.44
C GLN A 158 -14.41 -25.63 5.27
N HIS A 159 -14.43 -24.54 6.03
CA HIS A 159 -13.28 -24.07 6.79
C HIS A 159 -13.65 -23.92 8.27
N ARG A 160 -14.11 -22.73 8.67
CA ARG A 160 -14.54 -22.43 10.04
C ARG A 160 -15.50 -21.26 10.03
N GLN A 161 -16.27 -21.14 11.11
CA GLN A 161 -17.09 -19.95 11.34
C GLN A 161 -16.22 -18.68 11.36
N LEU A 162 -16.73 -17.61 10.75
CA LEU A 162 -16.14 -16.29 10.76
C LEU A 162 -16.24 -15.67 12.16
N ARG A 163 -15.28 -14.79 12.47
CA ARG A 163 -15.17 -14.12 13.76
C ARG A 163 -14.51 -12.75 13.63
N PHE A 164 -14.50 -12.01 14.73
CA PHE A 164 -13.75 -10.77 14.86
C PHE A 164 -12.27 -10.92 14.46
N GLY A 165 -11.78 -9.94 13.71
CA GLY A 165 -10.43 -9.91 13.13
C GLY A 165 -10.24 -10.76 11.88
N ASP A 166 -11.31 -11.36 11.33
CA ASP A 166 -11.30 -11.91 9.97
C ASP A 166 -11.56 -10.78 8.96
N VAL A 167 -10.87 -10.86 7.82
CA VAL A 167 -11.12 -10.05 6.62
C VAL A 167 -11.80 -10.94 5.58
N VAL A 168 -13.06 -10.66 5.27
CA VAL A 168 -13.80 -11.46 4.27
C VAL A 168 -13.51 -10.93 2.88
N LEU A 169 -12.87 -11.76 2.04
CA LEU A 169 -12.50 -11.42 0.68
C LEU A 169 -13.38 -12.20 -0.30
N PHE A 170 -14.22 -11.49 -1.05
CA PHE A 170 -15.04 -12.05 -2.12
C PHE A 170 -14.20 -12.19 -3.38
N ARG A 171 -13.87 -13.44 -3.72
CA ARG A 171 -13.05 -13.74 -4.90
C ARG A 171 -13.94 -14.18 -6.05
N SER A 172 -14.02 -13.34 -7.08
CA SER A 172 -14.71 -13.65 -8.34
C SER A 172 -13.77 -13.75 -9.56
N ASP A 173 -12.48 -13.44 -9.40
CA ASP A 173 -11.48 -13.25 -10.44
C ASP A 173 -11.86 -12.11 -11.44
N PHE A 174 -12.73 -11.17 -11.02
CA PHE A 174 -13.26 -10.11 -11.90
C PHE A 174 -12.18 -9.13 -12.37
N SER A 175 -11.45 -8.50 -11.45
CA SER A 175 -10.34 -7.59 -11.80
C SER A 175 -9.24 -8.29 -12.57
N ASP A 176 -8.85 -9.50 -12.17
CA ASP A 176 -7.83 -10.32 -12.84
C ASP A 176 -8.17 -10.55 -14.33
N ARG A 177 -9.46 -10.63 -14.65
CA ARG A 177 -9.95 -10.84 -16.01
C ARG A 177 -10.14 -9.54 -16.80
N TYR A 178 -10.61 -8.47 -16.15
CA TYR A 178 -11.14 -7.31 -16.86
C TYR A 178 -10.41 -5.99 -16.63
N TYR A 179 -9.53 -5.93 -15.62
CA TYR A 179 -8.68 -4.77 -15.41
C TYR A 179 -7.49 -4.80 -16.37
N GLN A 180 -7.66 -4.13 -17.50
CA GLN A 180 -6.72 -4.12 -18.62
C GLN A 180 -6.50 -2.68 -19.09
N PRO A 181 -5.42 -2.39 -19.84
CA PRO A 181 -5.30 -1.11 -20.53
C PRO A 181 -6.52 -0.81 -21.40
N LEU A 182 -6.89 0.46 -21.48
CA LEU A 182 -7.92 0.95 -22.38
C LEU A 182 -7.47 0.77 -23.85
N PRO A 183 -8.40 0.43 -24.78
CA PRO A 183 -9.85 0.37 -24.60
C PRO A 183 -10.39 -0.97 -24.07
N ALA A 184 -9.58 -2.04 -23.97
CA ALA A 184 -10.06 -3.35 -23.51
C ALA A 184 -10.58 -3.29 -22.06
N GLY A 185 -9.93 -2.50 -21.20
CA GLY A 185 -10.36 -2.25 -19.82
C GLY A 185 -11.73 -1.60 -19.65
N ARG A 186 -12.40 -1.15 -20.73
CA ARG A 186 -13.79 -0.66 -20.64
C ARG A 186 -14.74 -1.71 -20.05
N ARG A 187 -14.43 -2.99 -20.23
CA ARG A 187 -15.18 -4.12 -19.65
C ARG A 187 -15.24 -4.07 -18.11
N PHE A 188 -14.24 -3.47 -17.44
CA PHE A 188 -14.16 -3.39 -15.99
C PHE A 188 -15.31 -2.58 -15.37
N ILE A 189 -15.71 -1.45 -15.97
CA ILE A 189 -16.79 -0.59 -15.45
C ILE A 189 -17.69 -0.05 -16.56
N ALA A 190 -17.11 0.67 -17.53
CA ALA A 190 -17.87 1.47 -18.49
C ALA A 190 -18.90 0.64 -19.29
N ASP A 191 -18.51 -0.55 -19.77
CA ASP A 191 -19.43 -1.39 -20.55
C ASP A 191 -20.54 -2.01 -19.70
N ILE A 192 -20.35 -2.14 -18.38
CA ILE A 192 -21.40 -2.57 -17.45
C ILE A 192 -22.43 -1.45 -17.29
N LEU A 193 -21.96 -0.22 -17.05
CA LEU A 193 -22.83 0.95 -16.90
C LEU A 193 -23.63 1.24 -18.18
N ASP A 194 -23.00 1.03 -19.34
CA ASP A 194 -23.64 1.10 -20.67
C ASP A 194 -24.61 -0.07 -20.94
N ARG A 195 -24.75 -1.03 -20.02
CA ARG A 195 -25.55 -2.26 -20.16
C ARG A 195 -25.15 -3.12 -21.37
N LYS A 196 -23.85 -3.12 -21.68
CA LYS A 196 -23.24 -3.96 -22.74
C LYS A 196 -22.62 -5.25 -22.20
N ALA A 197 -22.39 -5.33 -20.89
CA ALA A 197 -21.86 -6.51 -20.22
C ALA A 197 -22.54 -6.77 -18.86
N PRO A 198 -22.51 -8.02 -18.32
CA PRO A 198 -22.96 -8.32 -16.97
C PRO A 198 -22.20 -7.53 -15.90
N GLY A 199 -22.87 -7.24 -14.80
CA GLY A 199 -22.27 -6.64 -13.61
C GLY A 199 -21.25 -7.53 -12.92
N TYR A 200 -20.49 -6.93 -12.01
CA TYR A 200 -19.54 -7.62 -11.16
C TYR A 200 -20.25 -8.31 -9.97
N PRO A 201 -19.78 -9.46 -9.47
CA PRO A 201 -20.40 -10.13 -8.32
C PRO A 201 -20.09 -9.43 -7.00
N ASP A 202 -21.12 -9.08 -6.22
CA ASP A 202 -20.94 -8.44 -4.90
C ASP A 202 -22.04 -8.81 -3.90
N PRO A 203 -21.79 -8.63 -2.59
CA PRO A 203 -22.74 -8.98 -1.54
C PRO A 203 -24.05 -8.23 -1.65
N SER A 204 -25.13 -8.95 -1.33
CA SER A 204 -26.42 -8.30 -1.08
C SER A 204 -26.42 -7.60 0.29
N PRO A 205 -27.36 -6.67 0.55
CA PRO A 205 -27.55 -6.10 1.88
C PRO A 205 -27.72 -7.16 2.97
N GLU A 206 -28.42 -8.26 2.69
CA GLU A 206 -28.61 -9.37 3.63
C GLU A 206 -27.29 -10.09 3.95
N CYS A 207 -26.38 -10.21 2.98
CA CYS A 207 -25.04 -10.75 3.21
C CYS A 207 -24.22 -9.85 4.12
N MET A 208 -24.29 -8.53 3.93
CA MET A 208 -23.63 -7.55 4.81
C MET A 208 -24.14 -7.63 6.25
N GLU A 209 -25.46 -7.68 6.43
CA GLU A 209 -26.07 -7.84 7.76
C GLU A 209 -25.67 -9.17 8.41
N PHE A 210 -25.62 -10.25 7.62
CA PHE A 210 -25.18 -11.55 8.10
C PHE A 210 -23.72 -11.51 8.60
N LEU A 211 -22.82 -10.85 7.88
CA LEU A 211 -21.43 -10.69 8.29
C LEU A 211 -21.28 -9.86 9.57
N ALA A 212 -22.16 -8.89 9.79
CA ALA A 212 -22.20 -8.13 11.04
C ALA A 212 -22.49 -9.05 12.24
N THR A 213 -23.35 -10.07 12.07
CA THR A 213 -23.59 -11.07 13.13
C THR A 213 -22.35 -11.88 13.50
N ARG A 214 -21.37 -11.97 12.59
CA ARG A 214 -20.07 -12.62 12.82
C ARG A 214 -19.00 -11.67 13.37
N LYS A 215 -19.34 -10.39 13.56
CA LYS A 215 -18.41 -9.33 13.98
C LYS A 215 -17.24 -9.13 13.02
N VAL A 216 -17.46 -9.38 11.72
CA VAL A 216 -16.50 -9.02 10.67
C VAL A 216 -16.49 -7.50 10.57
N MET A 217 -15.30 -6.90 10.62
CA MET A 217 -15.11 -5.45 10.58
C MET A 217 -14.46 -4.97 9.28
N THR A 218 -13.94 -5.89 8.47
CA THR A 218 -13.15 -5.57 7.28
C THR A 218 -13.50 -6.56 6.18
N LEU A 219 -13.75 -6.05 4.97
CA LEU A 219 -14.05 -6.87 3.79
C LEU A 219 -13.19 -6.46 2.59
N GLY A 220 -13.25 -7.24 1.52
CA GLY A 220 -12.69 -6.87 0.23
C GLY A 220 -13.40 -7.56 -0.92
N THR A 221 -13.46 -6.89 -2.07
CA THR A 221 -13.99 -7.44 -3.32
C THR A 221 -13.01 -7.17 -4.47
N ASP A 222 -12.90 -8.11 -5.41
CA ASP A 222 -12.16 -7.91 -6.67
C ASP A 222 -13.00 -7.25 -7.78
N SER A 223 -14.20 -6.79 -7.42
CA SER A 223 -15.08 -5.94 -8.21
C SER A 223 -14.68 -4.48 -8.17
N ALA A 224 -15.19 -3.68 -9.10
CA ALA A 224 -14.94 -2.23 -9.14
C ALA A 224 -15.68 -1.43 -8.05
N SER A 225 -16.71 -2.02 -7.43
CA SER A 225 -17.34 -1.52 -6.21
C SER A 225 -18.06 -2.66 -5.48
N MET A 226 -18.16 -2.57 -4.16
CA MET A 226 -18.97 -3.38 -3.24
C MET A 226 -20.48 -3.14 -3.42
N GLY A 227 -20.89 -2.25 -4.32
CA GLY A 227 -22.27 -1.86 -4.56
C GLY A 227 -22.90 -2.54 -5.79
N PRO A 228 -23.74 -3.58 -5.65
CA PRO A 228 -24.30 -4.27 -6.79
C PRO A 228 -25.22 -3.38 -7.65
N LEU A 229 -25.00 -3.44 -8.96
CA LEU A 229 -25.80 -2.74 -9.96
C LEU A 229 -27.13 -3.46 -10.24
N PRO A 230 -28.20 -2.74 -10.63
CA PRO A 230 -28.20 -1.29 -10.89
C PRO A 230 -28.58 -0.42 -9.70
N ASN A 231 -29.15 -0.98 -8.63
CA ASN A 231 -29.88 -0.23 -7.61
C ASN A 231 -29.57 -0.64 -6.16
N LEU A 232 -28.56 -1.48 -5.94
CA LEU A 232 -28.17 -1.94 -4.61
C LEU A 232 -26.86 -1.34 -4.12
N ALA A 233 -26.28 -0.38 -4.85
CA ALA A 233 -25.05 0.30 -4.44
C ALA A 233 -25.17 0.89 -3.03
N GLU A 234 -25.99 1.94 -2.86
CA GLU A 234 -26.17 2.58 -1.56
C GLU A 234 -26.75 1.64 -0.47
N PRO A 235 -27.79 0.81 -0.74
CA PRO A 235 -28.31 -0.12 0.26
C PRO A 235 -27.25 -1.10 0.81
N THR A 236 -26.36 -1.61 -0.05
CA THR A 236 -25.31 -2.56 0.36
C THR A 236 -24.24 -1.84 1.17
N HIS A 237 -23.84 -0.64 0.74
CA HIS A 237 -22.89 0.18 1.50
C HIS A 237 -23.43 0.47 2.90
N TYR A 238 -24.65 1.00 3.01
CA TYR A 238 -25.24 1.29 4.31
C TYR A 238 -25.41 0.05 5.20
N ALA A 239 -25.80 -1.10 4.63
CA ALA A 239 -25.98 -2.34 5.38
C ALA A 239 -24.72 -2.82 6.11
N GLY A 240 -23.53 -2.59 5.55
CA GLY A 240 -22.25 -2.90 6.21
C GLY A 240 -21.70 -1.74 7.05
N LEU A 241 -21.60 -0.54 6.45
CA LEU A 241 -20.95 0.63 7.06
C LEU A 241 -21.59 1.07 8.37
N LYS A 242 -22.91 0.90 8.53
CA LYS A 242 -23.61 1.24 9.79
C LYS A 242 -23.17 0.39 10.98
N HIS A 243 -22.49 -0.73 10.75
CA HIS A 243 -21.90 -1.58 11.79
C HIS A 243 -20.42 -1.28 12.04
N GLY A 244 -19.88 -0.25 11.37
CA GLY A 244 -18.49 0.16 11.50
C GLY A 244 -17.55 -0.63 10.60
N MET A 245 -18.07 -1.40 9.65
CA MET A 245 -17.23 -2.10 8.67
C MET A 245 -16.48 -1.10 7.78
N ILE A 246 -15.32 -1.54 7.30
CA ILE A 246 -14.56 -0.89 6.22
C ILE A 246 -14.27 -1.93 5.14
N TRP A 247 -13.94 -1.52 3.93
CA TRP A 247 -13.54 -2.50 2.92
C TRP A 247 -12.68 -1.97 1.79
N THR A 248 -12.08 -2.93 1.11
CA THR A 248 -11.40 -2.76 -0.16
C THR A 248 -12.34 -2.99 -1.33
N GLU A 249 -12.42 -2.04 -2.24
CA GLU A 249 -12.93 -2.26 -3.60
C GLU A 249 -11.74 -2.28 -4.59
N GLY A 250 -11.89 -2.99 -5.70
CA GLY A 250 -10.85 -3.11 -6.71
C GLY A 250 -9.62 -3.89 -6.22
N ALA A 251 -9.79 -4.96 -5.44
CA ALA A 251 -8.68 -5.88 -5.17
C ALA A 251 -8.31 -6.69 -6.43
N THR A 252 -7.11 -7.26 -6.49
CA THR A 252 -6.66 -8.18 -7.56
C THR A 252 -5.84 -9.32 -6.98
N ASN A 253 -5.52 -10.35 -7.75
CA ASN A 253 -4.69 -11.49 -7.37
C ASN A 253 -5.20 -12.25 -6.13
N LEU A 254 -6.49 -12.19 -5.82
CA LEU A 254 -7.07 -12.90 -4.66
C LEU A 254 -6.88 -14.41 -4.79
N GLY A 255 -6.72 -14.93 -6.01
CA GLY A 255 -6.44 -16.34 -6.25
C GLY A 255 -5.08 -16.84 -5.79
N ALA A 256 -4.16 -15.95 -5.40
CA ALA A 256 -2.87 -16.32 -4.83
C ALA A 256 -2.93 -16.61 -3.32
N LEU A 257 -4.09 -16.42 -2.68
CA LEU A 257 -4.31 -16.64 -1.26
C LEU A 257 -4.82 -18.05 -0.95
N PRO A 258 -4.42 -18.66 0.18
CA PRO A 258 -5.13 -19.80 0.74
C PRO A 258 -6.52 -19.36 1.24
N PRO A 259 -7.47 -20.30 1.43
CA PRO A 259 -8.81 -19.95 1.93
C PRO A 259 -8.82 -19.27 3.32
N THR A 260 -7.85 -19.61 4.18
CA THR A 260 -7.63 -19.01 5.51
C THR A 260 -6.14 -18.96 5.85
N GLY A 261 -5.77 -18.20 6.88
CA GLY A 261 -4.42 -18.17 7.46
C GLY A 261 -3.44 -17.17 6.85
N GLY A 262 -3.79 -16.53 5.73
CA GLY A 262 -3.08 -15.35 5.24
C GLY A 262 -3.40 -14.11 6.08
N PHE A 263 -2.46 -13.19 6.22
CA PHE A 263 -2.74 -11.85 6.73
C PHE A 263 -3.03 -10.94 5.54
N TYR A 264 -4.14 -10.21 5.56
CA TYR A 264 -4.47 -9.19 4.56
C TYR A 264 -4.48 -7.82 5.21
N CYS A 265 -4.04 -6.79 4.48
CA CYS A 265 -4.29 -5.40 4.86
C CYS A 265 -4.49 -4.48 3.63
N LEU A 266 -5.23 -3.40 3.85
CA LEU A 266 -5.34 -2.26 2.94
C LEU A 266 -4.83 -1.01 3.66
N LEU A 267 -3.77 -0.40 3.13
CA LEU A 267 -3.22 0.85 3.66
C LEU A 267 -3.60 1.99 2.72
N ALA A 268 -4.07 3.09 3.29
CA ALA A 268 -4.55 4.26 2.56
C ALA A 268 -3.90 5.54 3.11
N PRO A 269 -3.71 6.59 2.29
CA PRO A 269 -3.34 7.91 2.80
C PRO A 269 -4.36 8.43 3.80
N LYS A 270 -3.86 9.14 4.82
CA LYS A 270 -4.68 9.60 5.95
C LYS A 270 -5.36 10.93 5.65
N HIS A 271 -6.20 10.97 4.62
CA HIS A 271 -6.95 12.17 4.23
C HIS A 271 -7.88 12.64 5.37
N LYS A 272 -7.70 13.86 5.86
CA LYS A 272 -8.52 14.42 6.95
C LYS A 272 -9.98 14.50 6.51
N ASP A 273 -10.88 13.93 7.30
CA ASP A 273 -12.33 13.91 7.03
C ASP A 273 -12.67 13.23 5.69
N GLY A 274 -11.83 12.29 5.24
CA GLY A 274 -12.03 11.49 4.02
C GLY A 274 -13.09 10.40 4.24
N PRO A 275 -14.20 10.37 3.47
CA PRO A 275 -15.20 9.30 3.56
C PRO A 275 -14.79 8.02 2.83
N TYR A 276 -13.73 8.09 2.04
CA TYR A 276 -13.10 7.00 1.30
C TYR A 276 -11.68 7.45 0.91
N SER A 277 -10.84 6.54 0.42
CA SER A 277 -9.46 6.84 0.01
C SER A 277 -8.92 5.80 -0.96
N GLU A 278 -8.03 6.22 -1.85
CA GLU A 278 -7.19 5.30 -2.61
C GLU A 278 -6.28 4.53 -1.65
N GLY A 279 -5.81 3.35 -2.03
CA GLY A 279 -4.92 2.58 -1.18
C GLY A 279 -4.11 1.49 -1.89
N ARG A 280 -3.24 0.86 -1.11
CA ARG A 280 -2.45 -0.31 -1.50
C ARG A 280 -2.85 -1.49 -0.61
N ALA A 281 -3.48 -2.48 -1.21
CA ALA A 281 -3.79 -3.75 -0.56
C ALA A 281 -2.71 -4.78 -0.81
N PHE A 282 -2.37 -5.56 0.21
CA PHE A 282 -1.51 -6.72 0.06
C PHE A 282 -1.76 -7.75 1.15
N SER A 283 -1.25 -8.96 0.93
CA SER A 283 -1.27 -10.03 1.90
C SER A 283 0.10 -10.63 2.15
N ILE A 284 0.22 -11.30 3.29
CA ILE A 284 1.37 -12.11 3.68
C ILE A 284 0.88 -13.54 3.92
N VAL A 285 1.56 -14.51 3.31
CA VAL A 285 1.26 -15.95 3.43
C VAL A 285 2.55 -16.73 3.70
N GLY A 286 2.43 -17.94 4.27
CA GLY A 286 3.60 -18.77 4.58
C GLY A 286 4.41 -18.26 5.79
N GLY A 287 5.17 -19.16 6.40
CA GLY A 287 5.91 -18.87 7.64
C GLY A 287 5.04 -18.43 8.82
N ASP A 288 5.68 -17.81 9.81
CA ASP A 288 5.06 -17.42 11.09
C ASP A 288 4.51 -15.98 11.14
N LEU A 289 4.91 -15.12 10.19
CA LEU A 289 4.57 -13.69 10.21
C LEU A 289 3.05 -13.43 10.12
N PRO A 290 2.28 -14.08 9.23
CA PRO A 290 0.83 -13.86 9.15
C PRO A 290 0.14 -14.07 10.50
N ARG A 291 0.48 -15.16 11.20
CA ARG A 291 -0.08 -15.48 12.51
C ARG A 291 0.18 -14.37 13.54
N ARG A 292 1.39 -13.81 13.57
CA ARG A 292 1.75 -12.71 14.48
C ARG A 292 0.94 -11.44 14.21
N LEU A 293 0.79 -11.09 12.93
CA LEU A 293 0.08 -9.88 12.51
C LEU A 293 -1.44 -10.01 12.71
N ILE A 294 -2.01 -11.17 12.40
CA ILE A 294 -3.41 -11.49 12.69
C ILE A 294 -3.68 -11.36 14.19
N ASP A 295 -2.81 -11.91 15.04
CA ASP A 295 -2.95 -11.79 16.49
C ASP A 295 -2.83 -10.33 16.95
N ALA A 296 -1.93 -9.53 16.35
CA ALA A 296 -1.83 -8.11 16.64
C ALA A 296 -3.13 -7.36 16.32
N CYS A 297 -3.69 -7.52 15.11
CA CYS A 297 -4.96 -6.88 14.72
C CYS A 297 -6.13 -7.32 15.60
N ARG A 298 -6.26 -8.62 15.90
CA ARG A 298 -7.31 -9.15 16.80
C ARG A 298 -7.25 -8.60 18.22
N ASN A 299 -6.07 -8.19 18.67
CA ASN A 299 -5.88 -7.59 19.98
C ASN A 299 -5.66 -6.07 19.91
N GLU A 300 -6.03 -5.45 18.79
CA GLU A 300 -5.97 -4.00 18.57
C GLU A 300 -4.57 -3.40 18.74
N ARG A 301 -3.52 -4.16 18.45
CA ARG A 301 -2.10 -3.77 18.58
C ARG A 301 -1.51 -3.30 17.25
N ALA A 302 -2.07 -2.21 16.71
CA ALA A 302 -1.53 -1.52 15.54
C ALA A 302 -1.48 -0.02 15.81
N ILE A 303 -0.48 0.65 15.22
CA ILE A 303 -0.27 2.08 15.37
C ILE A 303 -0.09 2.65 13.96
N ASP A 304 -0.82 3.71 13.68
CA ASP A 304 -0.65 4.51 12.46
C ASP A 304 0.31 5.67 12.75
N LEU A 305 1.38 5.75 11.97
CA LEU A 305 2.45 6.75 12.11
C LEU A 305 2.28 7.92 11.12
N SER A 306 1.23 7.91 10.30
CA SER A 306 1.04 8.93 9.26
C SER A 306 0.39 10.20 9.80
N PRO A 307 0.84 11.39 9.34
CA PRO A 307 0.16 12.64 9.61
C PRO A 307 -1.15 12.70 8.80
N ALA A 308 -2.15 13.40 9.33
CA ALA A 308 -3.38 13.65 8.57
C ALA A 308 -3.11 14.63 7.41
N LEU A 309 -3.63 14.31 6.22
CA LEU A 309 -3.49 15.13 5.03
C LEU A 309 -4.63 16.14 4.92
N SER A 310 -4.29 17.42 4.98
CA SER A 310 -5.23 18.54 4.87
C SER A 310 -4.53 19.76 4.29
N PRO A 311 -5.22 20.62 3.52
CA PRO A 311 -4.67 21.93 3.10
C PRO A 311 -4.33 22.85 4.28
N GLU A 312 -4.84 22.56 5.47
CA GLU A 312 -4.54 23.29 6.71
C GLU A 312 -3.14 22.99 7.26
N PHE A 313 -2.55 21.85 6.89
CA PHE A 313 -1.29 21.35 7.45
C PHE A 313 -0.13 21.44 6.44
N PRO A 314 1.12 21.58 6.92
CA PRO A 314 2.32 21.67 6.09
C PRO A 314 2.76 20.28 5.58
N VAL A 315 1.89 19.61 4.81
CA VAL A 315 2.11 18.24 4.35
C VAL A 315 3.04 18.13 3.13
N THR A 316 3.35 19.26 2.48
CA THR A 316 4.26 19.29 1.33
C THR A 316 5.36 20.31 1.59
N SER A 317 6.61 19.97 1.22
CA SER A 317 7.71 20.94 1.21
C SER A 317 7.38 22.11 0.26
N PRO A 318 7.52 23.38 0.65
CA PRO A 318 7.21 24.53 -0.20
C PRO A 318 8.27 24.77 -1.29
N GLY A 319 9.37 24.03 -1.30
CA GLY A 319 10.54 24.31 -2.14
C GLY A 319 11.52 25.29 -1.50
N VAL A 320 12.77 25.28 -1.98
CA VAL A 320 13.88 26.04 -1.36
C VAL A 320 14.00 27.46 -1.91
N ARG A 321 13.88 27.64 -3.23
CA ARG A 321 14.13 28.90 -3.94
C ARG A 321 12.93 29.35 -4.74
N THR A 322 12.94 30.61 -5.15
CA THR A 322 11.97 31.14 -6.13
C THR A 322 12.01 30.28 -7.41
N GLY A 323 10.85 29.80 -7.84
CA GLY A 323 10.73 28.88 -8.98
C GLY A 323 10.88 27.40 -8.62
N ASP A 324 11.38 27.07 -7.42
CA ASP A 324 11.49 25.70 -6.88
C ASP A 324 10.25 25.25 -6.06
N HIS A 325 9.16 26.01 -6.16
CA HIS A 325 7.90 25.70 -5.48
C HIS A 325 7.35 24.32 -5.90
N ARG A 326 6.74 23.64 -4.93
CA ARG A 326 6.07 22.35 -5.12
C ARG A 326 4.56 22.55 -5.15
N GLN A 327 3.84 21.56 -5.69
CA GLN A 327 2.39 21.55 -5.64
C GLN A 327 1.91 21.41 -4.20
N THR A 328 1.19 22.42 -3.69
CA THR A 328 0.54 22.29 -2.38
C THR A 328 -0.55 21.24 -2.43
N TYR A 329 -0.79 20.57 -1.31
CA TYR A 329 -1.92 19.67 -1.16
C TYR A 329 -3.25 20.46 -1.18
N LEU A 330 -4.06 20.21 -2.20
CA LEU A 330 -5.39 20.82 -2.35
C LEU A 330 -6.47 19.75 -2.31
N LYS A 331 -7.56 20.06 -1.62
CA LYS A 331 -8.83 19.33 -1.70
C LYS A 331 -9.65 19.90 -2.86
N VAL A 332 -10.11 19.04 -3.77
CA VAL A 332 -10.84 19.42 -4.98
C VAL A 332 -12.22 18.76 -4.97
N ASP A 333 -13.23 19.51 -4.54
CA ASP A 333 -14.62 19.05 -4.48
C ASP A 333 -15.20 18.88 -5.90
N PHE A 334 -15.88 17.76 -6.18
CA PHE A 334 -16.42 17.48 -7.51
C PHE A 334 -17.85 16.92 -7.53
N LEU A 335 -18.35 16.35 -6.43
CA LEU A 335 -19.72 15.84 -6.31
C LEU A 335 -20.25 16.09 -4.90
N TYR A 336 -21.39 16.77 -4.78
CA TYR A 336 -22.04 16.97 -3.49
C TYR A 336 -23.08 15.88 -3.25
N SER A 337 -23.03 15.25 -2.08
CA SER A 337 -24.03 14.31 -1.61
C SER A 337 -25.01 15.02 -0.68
N ASP A 338 -26.22 15.33 -1.18
CA ASP A 338 -27.26 16.03 -0.42
C ASP A 338 -27.59 15.30 0.89
N TYR A 339 -27.68 13.96 0.83
CA TYR A 339 -28.04 13.12 1.97
C TYR A 339 -26.94 12.99 3.03
N LEU A 340 -25.67 13.11 2.64
CA LEU A 340 -24.55 13.12 3.59
C LEU A 340 -24.16 14.53 4.02
N ASP A 341 -24.67 15.56 3.32
CA ASP A 341 -24.24 16.95 3.47
C ASP A 341 -22.70 17.04 3.46
N MET A 342 -22.14 16.53 2.36
CA MET A 342 -20.71 16.28 2.21
C MET A 342 -20.30 16.32 0.74
N TRP A 343 -19.11 16.86 0.48
CA TRP A 343 -18.48 16.79 -0.83
C TRP A 343 -17.60 15.53 -0.95
N HIS A 344 -17.85 14.77 -2.00
CA HIS A 344 -16.86 13.93 -2.63
C HIS A 344 -15.78 14.83 -3.24
N HIS A 345 -14.53 14.44 -3.00
CA HIS A 345 -13.38 15.26 -3.33
C HIS A 345 -12.22 14.40 -3.76
N GLY A 346 -11.49 14.90 -4.74
CA GLY A 346 -10.15 14.43 -5.06
C GLY A 346 -9.10 15.35 -4.47
N HIS A 347 -7.86 15.07 -4.82
CA HIS A 347 -6.68 15.71 -4.29
C HIS A 347 -5.79 16.11 -5.45
N LEU A 348 -5.44 17.39 -5.52
CA LEU A 348 -4.31 17.84 -6.35
C LEU A 348 -3.12 17.97 -5.42
N MET A 349 -2.13 17.10 -5.57
CA MET A 349 -1.05 16.99 -4.60
C MET A 349 0.29 16.66 -5.25
N ASP A 350 1.36 17.06 -4.56
CA ASP A 350 2.70 16.54 -4.84
C ASP A 350 2.78 15.06 -4.43
N SER A 351 3.46 14.25 -5.24
CA SER A 351 3.73 12.82 -4.96
C SER A 351 4.47 12.56 -3.63
N MET A 352 5.10 13.59 -3.05
CA MET A 352 5.82 13.54 -1.77
C MET A 352 5.03 14.18 -0.61
N SER A 353 3.70 14.30 -0.73
CA SER A 353 2.86 14.85 0.34
C SER A 353 2.70 13.86 1.50
N GLY A 354 2.93 14.31 2.74
CA GLY A 354 2.82 13.51 3.96
C GLY A 354 3.78 12.33 4.04
N THR A 355 3.32 11.19 4.56
CA THR A 355 4.09 9.93 4.51
C THR A 355 4.10 9.40 3.08
N HIS A 356 5.30 9.28 2.48
CA HIS A 356 5.46 8.88 1.10
C HIS A 356 6.64 7.91 0.94
N LEU A 357 6.58 7.08 -0.10
CA LEU A 357 7.68 6.18 -0.46
C LEU A 357 8.60 6.88 -1.47
N VAL A 358 9.90 6.88 -1.18
CA VAL A 358 10.93 7.41 -2.09
C VAL A 358 11.58 6.24 -2.83
N PRO A 359 11.14 5.90 -4.06
CA PRO A 359 11.72 4.79 -4.80
C PRO A 359 13.08 5.18 -5.39
N PRO A 360 13.92 4.22 -5.80
CA PRO A 360 15.21 4.52 -6.43
C PRO A 360 15.10 5.44 -7.65
N ALA A 361 14.06 5.32 -8.47
CA ALA A 361 13.84 6.20 -9.62
C ALA A 361 13.57 7.67 -9.24
N PHE A 362 13.34 7.99 -7.95
CA PHE A 362 13.23 9.38 -7.51
C PHE A 362 14.50 10.17 -7.85
N ALA A 363 15.69 9.62 -7.55
CA ALA A 363 16.96 10.33 -7.70
C ALA A 363 18.02 9.58 -8.54
N LEU A 364 17.75 8.33 -8.94
CA LEU A 364 18.62 7.58 -9.83
C LEU A 364 18.15 7.72 -11.28
N PRO A 365 19.08 7.94 -12.23
CA PRO A 365 18.73 7.97 -13.64
C PRO A 365 18.41 6.56 -14.17
N PRO A 366 17.58 6.46 -15.22
CA PRO A 366 17.14 5.17 -15.74
C PRO A 366 18.25 4.38 -16.43
N ASP A 367 19.27 5.07 -16.94
CA ASP A 367 20.41 4.47 -17.64
C ASP A 367 21.72 5.23 -17.34
N SER A 368 22.81 4.78 -17.96
CA SER A 368 24.14 5.35 -17.78
C SER A 368 24.43 6.56 -18.67
N GLN A 369 23.43 7.15 -19.34
CA GLN A 369 23.65 8.32 -20.17
C GLN A 369 24.11 9.50 -19.31
N ALA A 370 25.01 10.30 -19.85
CA ALA A 370 25.50 11.48 -19.17
C ALA A 370 24.38 12.51 -19.02
N ILE A 371 24.13 12.94 -17.79
CA ILE A 371 23.08 13.92 -17.48
C ILE A 371 23.72 15.29 -17.32
N PRO A 372 23.23 16.32 -18.02
CA PRO A 372 23.74 17.68 -17.89
C PRO A 372 23.21 18.34 -16.61
N TYR A 373 23.60 17.86 -15.44
CA TYR A 373 23.23 18.48 -14.16
C TYR A 373 23.74 19.92 -14.03
N ALA A 374 23.03 20.72 -13.22
CA ALA A 374 23.52 22.01 -12.77
C ALA A 374 24.91 21.89 -12.12
N PRO A 375 25.78 22.94 -12.22
CA PRO A 375 27.14 22.88 -11.68
C PRO A 375 27.23 22.47 -10.21
N GLU A 376 26.31 22.96 -9.38
CA GLU A 376 26.22 22.62 -7.95
C GLU A 376 25.96 21.12 -7.73
N VAL A 377 24.97 20.56 -8.42
CA VAL A 377 24.63 19.13 -8.34
C VAL A 377 25.76 18.25 -8.86
N ARG A 378 26.50 18.69 -9.89
CA ARG A 378 27.71 17.98 -10.34
C ARG A 378 28.78 17.93 -9.25
N GLY A 379 29.01 19.04 -8.55
CA GLY A 379 29.94 19.10 -7.43
C GLY A 379 29.54 18.14 -6.31
N TRP A 380 28.26 18.12 -5.91
CA TRP A 380 27.76 17.17 -4.91
C TRP A 380 27.93 15.72 -5.35
N LEU A 381 27.67 15.42 -6.63
CA LEU A 381 27.83 14.07 -7.18
C LEU A 381 29.31 13.65 -7.20
N GLU A 382 30.21 14.54 -7.62
CA GLU A 382 31.66 14.29 -7.61
C GLU A 382 32.18 14.01 -6.18
N GLU A 383 31.74 14.81 -5.20
CA GLU A 383 32.07 14.60 -3.79
C GLU A 383 31.53 13.27 -3.27
N TYR A 384 30.26 12.96 -3.55
CA TYR A 384 29.65 11.69 -3.17
C TYR A 384 30.40 10.51 -3.80
N GLU A 385 30.68 10.55 -5.11
CA GLU A 385 31.29 9.43 -5.83
C GLU A 385 32.77 9.22 -5.44
N ALA A 386 33.48 10.29 -5.07
CA ALA A 386 34.83 10.18 -4.53
C ALA A 386 34.86 9.41 -3.19
N ARG A 387 33.77 9.46 -2.41
CA ARG A 387 33.70 8.87 -1.07
C ARG A 387 33.02 7.49 -1.06
N PHE A 388 31.96 7.30 -1.84
CA PHE A 388 31.09 6.12 -1.79
C PHE A 388 31.10 5.29 -3.08
N GLY A 389 31.85 5.72 -4.09
CA GLY A 389 31.86 5.14 -5.42
C GLY A 389 30.72 5.63 -6.30
N LYS A 390 30.73 5.22 -7.57
CA LYS A 390 29.78 5.68 -8.58
C LYS A 390 28.33 5.47 -8.17
N ARG A 391 27.49 6.47 -8.40
CA ARG A 391 26.05 6.36 -8.20
C ARG A 391 25.46 5.34 -9.18
N GLY A 392 24.48 4.58 -8.72
CA GLY A 392 23.77 3.58 -9.54
C GLY A 392 22.76 4.20 -10.52
N ILE A 393 22.08 3.30 -11.25
CA ILE A 393 20.96 3.60 -12.15
C ILE A 393 19.72 2.83 -11.68
N SER A 394 18.52 3.36 -11.94
CA SER A 394 17.27 2.64 -11.70
C SER A 394 16.10 3.29 -12.43
N SER A 395 15.21 2.46 -12.98
CA SER A 395 13.87 2.86 -13.44
C SER A 395 12.76 2.40 -12.50
N LEU A 396 13.11 1.91 -11.30
CA LEU A 396 12.18 1.34 -10.34
C LEU A 396 11.31 2.45 -9.73
N THR A 397 10.06 2.51 -10.17
CA THR A 397 9.00 3.42 -9.70
C THR A 397 8.24 2.85 -8.50
N THR A 398 7.41 3.67 -7.85
CA THR A 398 6.73 3.34 -6.58
C THR A 398 5.93 2.04 -6.63
N GLU A 399 5.23 1.77 -7.74
CA GLU A 399 4.42 0.56 -7.91
C GLU A 399 5.28 -0.72 -8.02
N GLN A 400 6.54 -0.58 -8.40
CA GLN A 400 7.51 -1.67 -8.63
C GLN A 400 8.37 -1.98 -7.41
N VAL A 401 8.28 -1.18 -6.33
CA VAL A 401 9.02 -1.46 -5.10
C VAL A 401 8.49 -2.76 -4.50
N PRO A 402 9.35 -3.78 -4.28
CA PRO A 402 8.92 -5.00 -3.62
C PRO A 402 8.35 -4.71 -2.23
N LEU A 403 7.19 -5.27 -1.92
CA LEU A 403 6.49 -5.02 -0.66
C LEU A 403 7.31 -5.44 0.57
N ASP A 404 8.10 -6.50 0.45
CA ASP A 404 9.02 -6.97 1.49
C ASP A 404 10.16 -5.97 1.76
N TRP A 405 10.45 -5.03 0.87
CA TRP A 405 11.42 -3.96 1.15
C TRP A 405 10.88 -2.94 2.14
N THR A 406 9.56 -2.73 2.17
CA THR A 406 8.89 -1.75 3.04
C THR A 406 8.23 -2.39 4.26
N CYS A 407 8.38 -3.70 4.45
CA CYS A 407 7.78 -4.45 5.54
C CYS A 407 8.85 -5.25 6.29
N GLY A 408 8.95 -5.06 7.60
CA GLY A 408 9.93 -5.76 8.42
C GLY A 408 9.77 -5.44 9.91
N GLU A 409 10.67 -5.97 10.74
CA GLU A 409 10.71 -5.60 12.15
C GLU A 409 11.13 -4.13 12.27
N ALA A 410 10.28 -3.31 12.90
CA ALA A 410 10.54 -1.89 13.08
C ALA A 410 11.62 -1.67 14.15
N ARG A 411 12.72 -1.03 13.76
CA ARG A 411 13.82 -0.63 14.65
C ARG A 411 13.79 0.88 14.83
N VAL A 412 13.11 1.32 15.89
CA VAL A 412 12.94 2.75 16.20
C VAL A 412 14.15 3.27 16.96
N ILE A 413 14.94 4.13 16.30
CA ILE A 413 16.13 4.77 16.83
C ILE A 413 15.75 6.19 17.25
N ASP A 414 15.67 6.42 18.55
CA ASP A 414 15.42 7.76 19.11
C ASP A 414 16.62 8.68 18.87
N VAL A 415 16.38 9.74 18.10
CA VAL A 415 17.33 10.81 17.81
C VAL A 415 16.73 12.19 18.11
N THR A 416 15.68 12.24 18.94
CA THR A 416 14.98 13.47 19.31
C THR A 416 15.90 14.50 19.99
N SER A 417 16.96 14.03 20.65
CA SER A 417 17.98 14.89 21.26
C SER A 417 18.78 15.73 20.24
N LEU A 418 18.67 15.46 18.94
CA LEU A 418 19.34 16.24 17.90
C LEU A 418 18.64 17.56 17.58
N ILE A 419 17.35 17.68 17.90
CA ILE A 419 16.63 18.96 17.74
C ILE A 419 17.25 20.00 18.67
N GLY A 420 17.50 21.20 18.14
CA GLY A 420 18.07 22.34 18.84
C GLY A 420 19.59 22.30 18.97
N THR A 421 20.28 21.37 18.28
CA THR A 421 21.73 21.21 18.44
C THR A 421 22.57 22.09 17.52
N MET A 422 21.98 22.59 16.42
CA MET A 422 22.67 23.48 15.48
C MET A 422 22.70 24.92 16.01
N LYS A 423 23.84 25.60 15.86
CA LYS A 423 23.94 27.02 16.20
C LYS A 423 23.26 27.86 15.12
N SER A 424 22.73 29.02 15.50
CA SER A 424 22.02 29.90 14.55
C SER A 424 22.88 30.41 13.40
N GLN A 425 24.22 30.42 13.54
CA GLN A 425 25.13 30.78 12.45
C GLN A 425 25.29 29.65 11.40
N GLU A 426 24.88 28.43 11.73
CA GLU A 426 24.97 27.24 10.87
C GLU A 426 23.67 27.00 10.12
N TRP A 427 22.58 27.68 10.47
CA TRP A 427 21.30 27.57 9.78
C TRP A 427 21.44 27.99 8.31
N PRO A 428 20.80 27.26 7.37
CA PRO A 428 19.76 26.23 7.55
C PRO A 428 20.26 24.79 7.71
N ALA A 429 21.52 24.56 8.11
CA ALA A 429 22.03 23.20 8.25
C ALA A 429 21.19 22.36 9.22
N SER A 430 21.13 21.06 8.91
CA SER A 430 20.38 20.05 9.65
C SER A 430 21.28 19.31 10.64
N PRO A 431 20.80 18.96 11.84
CA PRO A 431 21.49 17.99 12.69
C PRO A 431 21.68 16.65 11.95
N GLU A 432 22.91 16.19 11.81
CA GLU A 432 23.18 14.94 11.09
C GLU A 432 23.00 13.72 11.99
N ILE A 433 22.16 12.77 11.55
CA ILE A 433 22.07 11.44 12.14
C ILE A 433 23.24 10.61 11.63
N ARG A 434 24.26 10.51 12.46
CA ARG A 434 25.50 9.75 12.25
C ARG A 434 25.41 8.27 12.68
N ILE A 435 26.40 7.48 12.25
CA ILE A 435 26.56 6.05 12.59
C ILE A 435 26.59 5.79 14.10
N ASP A 436 27.14 6.70 14.91
CA ASP A 436 27.21 6.52 16.38
C ASP A 436 25.83 6.43 17.03
N HIS A 437 24.80 7.11 16.49
CA HIS A 437 23.43 6.95 16.97
C HIS A 437 22.91 5.53 16.73
N VAL A 438 23.21 4.96 15.56
CA VAL A 438 22.83 3.59 15.21
C VAL A 438 23.57 2.59 16.09
N LEU A 439 24.89 2.74 16.26
CA LEU A 439 25.69 1.86 17.12
C LEU A 439 25.26 1.93 18.58
N THR A 440 24.87 3.11 19.08
CA THR A 440 24.34 3.28 20.43
C THR A 440 23.02 2.52 20.62
N PHE A 441 22.15 2.55 19.61
CA PHE A 441 20.94 1.73 19.60
C PHE A 441 21.27 0.23 19.56
N GLU A 442 22.15 -0.21 18.66
CA GLU A 442 22.55 -1.62 18.55
C GLU A 442 23.15 -2.15 19.86
N ALA A 443 23.92 -1.34 20.58
CA ALA A 443 24.51 -1.70 21.86
C ALA A 443 23.47 -1.99 22.96
N ARG A 444 22.27 -1.40 22.87
CA ARG A 444 21.20 -1.55 23.87
C ARG A 444 20.12 -2.54 23.45
N HIS A 445 19.85 -2.62 22.15
CA HIS A 445 18.68 -3.33 21.61
C HIS A 445 19.06 -4.50 20.68
N GLY A 446 20.36 -4.78 20.54
CA GLY A 446 20.88 -5.80 19.63
C GLY A 446 21.09 -5.26 18.21
N GLN A 447 21.90 -5.96 17.44
CA GLN A 447 22.26 -5.55 16.08
C GLN A 447 21.04 -5.44 15.15
N LEU A 448 21.15 -4.60 14.14
CA LEU A 448 20.22 -4.53 13.03
C LEU A 448 20.41 -5.74 12.12
N ASN A 449 19.30 -6.33 11.67
CA ASN A 449 19.31 -7.48 10.77
C ASN A 449 18.88 -7.08 9.35
N PRO A 450 19.31 -7.84 8.32
CA PRO A 450 18.76 -7.68 6.98
C PRO A 450 17.23 -7.79 6.98
N GLY A 451 16.56 -6.84 6.32
CA GLY A 451 15.09 -6.77 6.30
C GLY A 451 14.44 -6.00 7.46
N ASP A 452 15.20 -5.57 8.48
CA ASP A 452 14.68 -4.62 9.46
C ASP A 452 14.29 -3.30 8.76
N VAL A 453 13.23 -2.65 9.25
CA VAL A 453 12.84 -1.28 8.85
C VAL A 453 13.37 -0.32 9.90
N VAL A 454 14.31 0.55 9.53
CA VAL A 454 14.92 1.50 10.47
C VAL A 454 14.11 2.79 10.47
N ILE A 455 13.60 3.18 11.64
CA ILE A 455 12.82 4.41 11.82
C ILE A 455 13.59 5.33 12.75
N PHE A 456 14.01 6.48 12.27
CA PHE A 456 14.62 7.50 13.13
C PHE A 456 13.51 8.35 13.75
N GLN A 457 13.27 8.24 15.04
CA GLN A 457 12.33 9.12 15.72
C GLN A 457 13.00 10.48 15.91
N THR A 458 12.75 11.40 14.97
CA THR A 458 13.36 12.74 14.96
C THR A 458 12.70 13.72 15.92
N GLY A 459 11.39 13.57 16.16
CA GLY A 459 10.57 14.52 16.92
C GLY A 459 10.26 15.83 16.19
N HIS A 460 10.69 15.98 14.93
CA HIS A 460 10.48 17.22 14.17
C HIS A 460 9.01 17.40 13.82
N THR A 461 8.41 16.37 13.23
CA THR A 461 6.97 16.32 12.91
C THR A 461 6.13 16.49 14.17
N ASP A 462 6.43 15.77 15.25
CA ASP A 462 5.69 15.86 16.52
C ASP A 462 5.65 17.29 17.08
N LYS A 463 6.74 18.05 16.91
CA LYS A 463 6.88 19.40 17.47
C LYS A 463 6.24 20.47 16.58
N TYR A 464 6.43 20.36 15.27
CA TYR A 464 6.18 21.44 14.32
C TYR A 464 5.08 21.19 13.29
N PHE A 465 4.52 19.97 13.21
CA PHE A 465 3.36 19.68 12.36
C PHE A 465 2.09 20.32 12.95
N ARG A 466 1.86 21.58 12.60
CA ARG A 466 0.77 22.42 13.11
C ARG A 466 0.03 23.06 11.95
N ALA A 467 -1.24 23.39 12.16
CA ALA A 467 -2.00 24.11 11.14
C ALA A 467 -1.50 25.56 10.99
N ALA A 468 -1.72 26.13 9.81
CA ALA A 468 -1.51 27.56 9.60
C ALA A 468 -2.28 28.41 10.64
N PRO A 469 -1.69 29.50 11.16
CA PRO A 469 -0.44 30.14 10.74
C PRO A 469 0.81 29.68 11.52
N ALA A 470 0.74 28.59 12.31
CA ALA A 470 1.84 28.12 13.16
C ALA A 470 2.70 27.02 12.51
N ASP A 471 2.56 26.85 11.20
CA ASP A 471 3.12 25.78 10.36
C ASP A 471 4.52 26.08 9.82
N ALA A 472 4.94 27.35 9.86
CA ALA A 472 6.19 27.82 9.26
C ALA A 472 7.46 27.11 9.80
N GLU A 473 7.44 26.64 11.05
CA GLU A 473 8.57 25.92 11.66
C GLU A 473 8.81 24.53 11.05
N MET A 474 7.80 23.92 10.42
CA MET A 474 7.94 22.60 9.81
C MET A 474 8.90 22.63 8.61
N TRP A 475 8.72 23.62 7.73
CA TRP A 475 9.47 23.73 6.47
C TRP A 475 10.03 25.11 6.20
N GLN A 476 9.21 26.15 6.24
CA GLN A 476 9.55 27.46 5.68
C GLN A 476 10.69 28.15 6.43
N ASN A 477 10.66 28.14 7.76
CA ASN A 477 11.72 28.73 8.58
C ASN A 477 13.05 27.97 8.44
N PRO A 478 13.09 26.62 8.51
CA PRO A 478 14.27 25.84 8.15
C PRO A 478 14.81 26.17 6.76
N LEU A 479 13.99 26.11 5.72
CA LEU A 479 14.45 26.30 4.33
C LEU A 479 14.93 27.73 4.02
N THR A 480 14.45 28.72 4.78
CA THR A 480 14.87 30.13 4.64
C THR A 480 15.99 30.53 5.61
N GLY A 481 16.53 29.59 6.40
CA GLY A 481 17.62 29.83 7.36
C GLY A 481 17.20 30.63 8.59
N LYS A 482 15.90 30.70 8.89
CA LYS A 482 15.36 31.33 10.10
C LYS A 482 15.28 30.39 11.30
N ALA A 483 15.40 29.09 11.05
CA ALA A 483 15.48 28.03 12.04
C ALA A 483 16.48 26.98 11.59
N GLU A 484 16.81 26.05 12.48
CA GLU A 484 17.58 24.86 12.15
C GLU A 484 16.83 23.96 11.15
N GLY A 485 17.58 23.14 10.40
CA GLY A 485 16.99 22.02 9.67
C GLY A 485 16.46 20.92 10.59
N TRP A 486 15.79 19.93 10.01
CA TRP A 486 15.33 18.74 10.74
C TRP A 486 16.44 17.68 10.82
N PRO A 487 16.50 16.85 11.88
CA PRO A 487 17.44 15.74 11.92
C PRO A 487 17.29 14.81 10.72
N ALA A 488 18.39 14.50 10.02
CA ALA A 488 18.37 13.66 8.82
C ALA A 488 19.62 12.76 8.75
N PRO A 489 19.52 11.53 8.23
CA PRO A 489 20.67 10.64 8.07
C PRO A 489 21.63 11.14 6.99
N GLY A 490 22.91 11.18 7.34
CA GLY A 490 23.98 11.46 6.38
C GLY A 490 24.24 10.28 5.43
N PRO A 491 24.93 10.52 4.29
CA PRO A 491 25.30 9.47 3.33
C PRO A 491 26.05 8.28 3.96
N GLU A 492 26.92 8.53 4.93
CA GLU A 492 27.70 7.55 5.66
C GLU A 492 26.80 6.60 6.46
N THR A 493 25.79 7.16 7.13
CA THR A 493 24.80 6.38 7.88
C THR A 493 23.97 5.53 6.93
N ILE A 494 23.51 6.08 5.80
CA ILE A 494 22.78 5.31 4.78
C ILE A 494 23.64 4.19 4.20
N HIS A 495 24.91 4.45 3.91
CA HIS A 495 25.85 3.43 3.42
C HIS A 495 26.09 2.33 4.46
N PHE A 496 26.23 2.69 5.74
CA PHE A 496 26.35 1.74 6.84
C PHE A 496 25.10 0.84 6.95
N LEU A 497 23.90 1.43 6.93
CA LEU A 497 22.64 0.69 6.98
C LEU A 497 22.47 -0.24 5.78
N LYS A 498 22.83 0.21 4.56
CA LYS A 498 22.89 -0.66 3.38
C LYS A 498 23.82 -1.85 3.60
N GLY A 499 24.98 -1.64 4.23
CA GLY A 499 25.92 -2.70 4.61
C GLY A 499 25.35 -3.71 5.61
N ARG A 500 24.35 -3.31 6.40
CA ARG A 500 23.57 -4.19 7.30
C ARG A 500 22.41 -4.93 6.59
N GLY A 501 22.20 -4.68 5.30
CA GLY A 501 21.09 -5.27 4.55
C GLY A 501 19.74 -4.54 4.76
N ILE A 502 19.76 -3.32 5.29
CA ILE A 502 18.56 -2.49 5.44
C ILE A 502 18.12 -1.95 4.07
N ARG A 503 16.83 -2.08 3.78
CA ARG A 503 16.22 -1.64 2.51
C ARG A 503 15.27 -0.46 2.66
N CYS A 504 14.72 -0.23 3.85
CA CYS A 504 13.80 0.86 4.13
C CYS A 504 14.23 1.63 5.38
N VAL A 505 14.23 2.95 5.25
CA VAL A 505 14.54 3.92 6.30
C VAL A 505 13.42 4.96 6.32
N ALA A 506 12.96 5.33 7.51
CA ALA A 506 11.99 6.40 7.74
C ALA A 506 12.48 7.38 8.83
N THR A 507 11.89 8.57 8.91
CA THR A 507 12.25 9.67 9.84
C THR A 507 11.04 10.37 10.43
#